data_AF-A0A7S2DT65-F1
#
_entry.id   AF-A0A7S2DT65-F1
#
_cell.length_a   1.000
_cell.length_b   1.000
_cell.length_c   1.000
_cell.angle_alpha   90.00
_cell.angle_beta   90.00
_cell.angle_gamma   90.00
#
_symmetry.space_group_name_H-M   'P 1'
#
loop_
_entity.id
_entity.type
_entity.pdbx_description
1 polymer ?
#
loop_
_entity_poly.entity_id
_entity_poly.type
_entity_poly.pdbx_seq_one_letter_code
_entity_poly.pdbx_strand_id
1 'polypeptide(L)'
;PIASLPGITPLRASEFEISRYLGSLGFVEVTDWDYYYEGYEGKIEGSAKPNPLDPRTPKRTMADSAETVRLFMGQSVVDGRRVLLKEFSRAATSCAVAEAQSVIKLGETWDRNPER
;
A
#
# COMPACT_ATOMS: atom_id res chain seq x y z
N PRO A 1 -8.32 -0.65 13.46
CA PRO A 1 -7.63 -1.89 12.97
C PRO A 1 -8.27 -2.32 11.65
N ILE A 2 -7.56 -2.94 10.70
CA ILE A 2 -8.21 -3.41 9.44
C ILE A 2 -9.41 -4.32 9.74
N ALA A 3 -9.27 -5.21 10.73
CA ALA A 3 -10.33 -6.12 11.15
C ALA A 3 -11.59 -5.43 11.72
N SER A 4 -11.57 -4.11 11.95
CA SER A 4 -12.72 -3.34 12.43
C SER A 4 -13.39 -2.52 11.32
N LEU A 5 -12.97 -2.64 10.06
CA LEU A 5 -13.61 -1.96 8.94
C LEU A 5 -14.91 -2.69 8.56
N PRO A 6 -16.01 -1.97 8.30
CA PRO A 6 -17.27 -2.58 7.88
C PRO A 6 -17.09 -3.28 6.52
N GLY A 7 -17.71 -4.45 6.35
CA GLY A 7 -17.57 -5.24 5.12
C GLY A 7 -16.30 -6.09 5.04
N ILE A 8 -15.44 -6.08 6.06
CA ILE A 8 -14.30 -7.00 6.16
C ILE A 8 -14.65 -8.18 7.05
N THR A 9 -14.54 -9.39 6.51
CA THR A 9 -14.64 -10.63 7.29
C THR A 9 -13.23 -11.06 7.71
N PRO A 10 -12.93 -11.15 9.01
CA PRO A 10 -11.68 -11.75 9.46
C PRO A 10 -11.70 -13.24 9.15
N LEU A 11 -10.65 -13.73 8.50
CA LEU A 11 -10.51 -15.12 8.10
C LEU A 11 -9.33 -15.77 8.82
N ARG A 12 -9.38 -17.09 9.00
CA ARG A 12 -8.27 -17.84 9.61
C ARG A 12 -7.31 -18.33 8.54
N ALA A 13 -6.02 -18.42 8.87
CA ALA A 13 -5.01 -18.94 7.95
C ALA A 13 -5.33 -20.38 7.49
N SER A 14 -5.95 -21.20 8.35
CA SER A 14 -6.37 -22.56 8.02
C SER A 14 -7.49 -22.66 6.97
N GLU A 15 -8.13 -21.54 6.63
CA GLU A 15 -9.20 -21.50 5.62
C GLU A 15 -8.64 -21.38 4.19
N PHE A 16 -7.32 -21.25 4.03
CA PHE A 16 -6.67 -21.13 2.74
C PHE A 16 -5.45 -22.05 2.63
N GLU A 17 -5.28 -22.59 1.42
CA GLU A 17 -4.05 -23.26 1.01
C GLU A 17 -3.29 -22.35 0.03
N ILE A 18 -2.02 -22.04 0.35
CA ILE A 18 -1.17 -21.25 -0.52
C ILE A 18 -0.54 -22.18 -1.57
N SER A 19 -0.89 -21.96 -2.83
CA SER A 19 -0.42 -22.78 -3.95
C SER A 19 0.89 -22.28 -4.56
N ARG A 20 1.07 -20.96 -4.67
CA ARG A 20 2.20 -20.38 -5.40
C ARG A 20 2.51 -18.95 -4.94
N TYR A 21 3.79 -18.64 -4.80
CA TYR A 21 4.25 -17.25 -4.70
C TYR A 21 4.30 -16.60 -6.09
N LEU A 22 3.65 -15.44 -6.22
CA LEU A 22 3.55 -14.71 -7.49
C LEU A 22 4.58 -13.59 -7.61
N GLY A 23 5.07 -13.05 -6.49
CA GLY A 23 6.07 -11.99 -6.47
C GLY A 23 5.88 -11.01 -5.34
N SER A 24 6.76 -10.01 -5.28
CA SER A 24 6.68 -8.90 -4.33
C SER A 24 6.67 -7.57 -5.06
N LEU A 25 5.89 -6.64 -4.55
CA LEU A 25 5.92 -5.24 -4.94
C LEU A 25 6.56 -4.47 -3.78
N GLY A 26 7.66 -3.77 -4.05
CA GLY A 26 8.20 -2.75 -3.16
C GLY A 26 7.63 -1.39 -3.57
N PHE A 27 7.35 -0.54 -2.60
CA PHE A 27 7.04 0.86 -2.89
C PHE A 27 8.35 1.66 -2.79
N VAL A 28 8.55 2.55 -3.76
CA VAL A 28 9.63 3.53 -3.71
C VAL A 28 8.94 4.88 -3.72
N GLU A 29 9.15 5.66 -2.67
CA GLU A 29 8.70 7.04 -2.65
C GLU A 29 9.73 7.86 -3.40
N VAL A 30 9.32 8.39 -4.55
CA VAL A 30 10.14 9.31 -5.33
C VAL A 30 9.59 10.70 -5.08
N THR A 31 10.25 11.45 -4.22
CA THR A 31 9.98 12.87 -4.10
C THR A 31 10.87 13.58 -5.11
N ASP A 32 10.25 14.03 -6.21
CA ASP A 32 11.00 14.72 -7.26
C ASP A 32 11.55 16.06 -6.77
N TRP A 33 10.98 16.66 -5.70
CA TRP A 33 11.41 17.95 -5.19
C TRP A 33 11.11 18.18 -3.69
N ASP A 34 12.03 17.78 -2.82
CA ASP A 34 12.03 18.26 -1.42
C ASP A 34 12.70 19.63 -1.38
N TYR A 35 11.92 20.69 -1.17
CA TYR A 35 12.43 22.08 -1.11
C TYR A 35 12.86 22.50 0.30
N TYR A 36 12.56 21.71 1.33
CA TYR A 36 12.77 22.01 2.74
C TYR A 36 13.09 20.74 3.55
N TYR A 37 13.87 20.86 4.62
CA TYR A 37 14.03 19.81 5.64
C TYR A 37 13.40 20.27 6.96
N GLU A 38 12.61 19.40 7.61
CA GLU A 38 12.13 19.63 8.97
C GLU A 38 13.23 19.22 9.97
N GLY A 39 13.66 20.18 10.80
CA GLY A 39 14.55 19.89 11.93
C GLY A 39 13.83 19.14 13.05
N TYR A 40 14.58 18.63 14.03
CA TYR A 40 14.13 17.79 15.17
C TYR A 40 13.00 18.40 16.06
N GLU A 41 12.60 19.65 15.82
CA GLU A 41 11.52 20.36 16.53
C GLU A 41 10.35 20.82 15.64
N GLY A 42 10.24 20.35 14.39
CA GLY A 42 9.20 20.80 13.46
C GLY A 42 9.37 22.25 12.97
N LYS A 43 10.58 22.81 13.11
CA LYS A 43 10.96 24.08 12.48
C LYS A 43 11.62 23.80 11.12
N ILE A 44 11.22 24.57 10.11
CA ILE A 44 11.84 24.56 8.78
C ILE A 44 13.26 25.14 8.93
N GLU A 45 14.29 24.30 8.85
CA GLU A 45 15.69 24.72 9.10
C GLU A 45 16.46 25.16 7.84
N GLY A 46 15.80 25.27 6.69
CA GLY A 46 16.38 25.93 5.52
C GLY A 46 15.94 25.36 4.18
N SER A 47 16.28 26.07 3.11
CA SER A 47 16.10 25.62 1.74
C SER A 47 16.97 24.39 1.45
N ALA A 48 16.39 23.41 0.76
CA ALA A 48 17.12 22.23 0.35
C ALA A 48 18.37 22.63 -0.44
N LYS A 49 19.54 22.17 0.02
CA LYS A 49 20.77 22.23 -0.77
C LYS A 49 20.77 20.97 -1.66
N PRO A 50 20.79 21.12 -2.98
CA PRO A 50 21.05 22.34 -3.77
C PRO A 50 19.79 23.11 -4.23
N ASN A 51 20.00 24.38 -4.66
CA ASN A 51 18.94 25.33 -5.06
C ASN A 51 18.01 24.73 -6.14
N PRO A 52 16.69 24.68 -5.90
CA PRO A 52 15.74 24.10 -6.84
C PRO A 52 15.58 24.84 -8.17
N LEU A 53 16.03 26.10 -8.26
CA LEU A 53 16.00 26.89 -9.48
C LEU A 53 17.32 26.81 -10.27
N ASP A 54 18.35 26.11 -9.77
CA ASP A 54 19.57 25.86 -10.54
C ASP A 54 19.40 24.56 -11.36
N PRO A 55 19.26 24.64 -12.69
CA PRO A 55 19.08 23.46 -13.54
C PRO A 55 20.31 22.52 -13.55
N ARG A 56 21.44 22.94 -12.97
CA ARG A 56 22.65 22.11 -12.84
C ARG A 56 22.61 21.18 -11.63
N THR A 57 21.61 21.31 -10.76
CA THR A 57 21.56 20.56 -9.51
C THR A 57 20.18 19.95 -9.21
N PRO A 58 19.63 19.10 -10.09
CA PRO A 58 18.42 18.35 -9.77
C PRO A 58 18.73 17.37 -8.63
N LYS A 59 18.00 17.46 -7.51
CA LYS A 59 18.08 16.49 -6.41
C LYS A 59 16.79 15.70 -6.33
N ARG A 60 16.81 14.51 -6.92
CA ARG A 60 15.77 13.50 -6.77
C ARG A 60 15.98 12.80 -5.44
N THR A 61 15.07 12.94 -4.49
CA THR A 61 15.08 12.14 -3.26
C THR A 61 14.30 10.85 -3.53
N MET A 62 15.02 9.74 -3.67
CA MET A 62 14.42 8.41 -3.59
C MET A 62 14.50 7.97 -2.13
N ALA A 63 13.34 7.81 -1.49
CA ALA A 63 13.24 7.09 -0.24
C ALA A 63 12.68 5.70 -0.56
N ASP A 64 13.52 4.67 -0.38
CA ASP A 64 13.02 3.31 -0.36
C ASP A 64 12.08 3.19 0.83
N SER A 65 10.77 3.12 0.58
CA SER A 65 9.85 2.86 1.67
C SER A 65 10.02 1.38 2.03
N ALA A 66 10.14 1.06 3.33
CA ALA A 66 10.20 -0.32 3.80
C ALA A 66 8.85 -1.07 3.61
N GLU A 67 7.96 -0.47 2.83
CA GLU A 67 6.63 -0.95 2.48
C GLU A 67 6.75 -1.96 1.35
N THR A 68 6.37 -3.19 1.63
CA THR A 68 6.40 -4.28 0.65
C THR A 68 5.12 -5.08 0.73
N VAL A 69 4.63 -5.53 -0.42
CA VAL A 69 3.49 -6.44 -0.51
C VAL A 69 3.92 -7.71 -1.20
N ARG A 70 3.71 -8.85 -0.57
CA ARG A 70 3.92 -10.17 -1.17
C ARG A 70 2.59 -10.71 -1.69
N LEU A 71 2.61 -11.21 -2.92
CA LEU A 71 1.45 -11.76 -3.61
C LEU A 71 1.54 -13.27 -3.68
N PHE A 72 0.46 -13.94 -3.31
CA PHE A 72 0.35 -15.39 -3.35
C PHE A 72 -0.95 -15.79 -4.02
N MET A 73 -0.89 -16.83 -4.85
CA MET A 73 -2.08 -17.53 -5.33
C MET A 73 -2.41 -18.64 -4.35
N GLY A 74 -3.67 -18.73 -3.96
CA GLY A 74 -4.15 -19.79 -3.09
C GLY A 74 -5.52 -20.30 -3.50
N GLN A 75 -6.03 -21.19 -2.66
CA GLN A 75 -7.36 -21.74 -2.78
C GLN A 75 -8.04 -21.69 -1.42
N SER A 76 -9.30 -21.29 -1.40
CA SER A 76 -10.17 -21.41 -0.24
C SER A 76 -10.47 -22.88 0.02
N VAL A 77 -10.22 -23.33 1.24
CA VAL A 77 -10.53 -24.70 1.68
C VAL A 77 -12.04 -24.88 1.89
N VAL A 78 -12.76 -23.77 2.10
CA VAL A 78 -14.20 -23.78 2.39
C VAL A 78 -15.04 -24.02 1.15
N ASP A 79 -14.76 -23.29 0.06
CA ASP A 79 -15.57 -23.30 -1.17
C ASP A 79 -14.78 -23.68 -2.42
N GLY A 80 -13.49 -24.03 -2.27
CA GLY A 80 -12.62 -24.44 -3.37
C GLY A 80 -12.27 -23.31 -4.36
N ARG A 81 -12.65 -22.06 -4.09
CA ARG A 81 -12.39 -20.95 -5.02
C ARG A 81 -10.92 -20.54 -5.00
N ARG A 82 -10.41 -20.16 -6.16
CA ARG A 82 -9.08 -19.56 -6.27
C ARG A 82 -9.11 -18.15 -5.69
N VAL A 83 -8.10 -17.83 -4.89
CA VAL A 83 -7.96 -16.53 -4.23
C VAL A 83 -6.58 -15.95 -4.48
N LEU A 84 -6.51 -14.61 -4.51
CA LEU A 84 -5.26 -13.88 -4.45
C LEU A 84 -5.07 -13.37 -3.02
N LEU A 85 -3.98 -13.77 -2.38
CA LEU A 85 -3.62 -13.34 -1.05
C LEU A 85 -2.54 -12.27 -1.14
N LYS A 86 -2.74 -11.17 -0.43
CA LYS A 86 -1.79 -10.08 -0.31
C LYS A 86 -1.31 -10.00 1.14
N GLU A 87 -0.01 -10.09 1.33
CA GLU A 87 0.61 -9.92 2.63
C GLU A 87 1.39 -8.61 2.64
N PHE A 88 0.98 -7.70 3.51
CA PHE A 88 1.58 -6.38 3.66
C PHE A 88 2.64 -6.42 4.76
N SER A 89 3.80 -5.82 4.51
CA SER A 89 4.77 -5.57 5.57
C SER A 89 4.17 -4.62 6.61
N ARG A 90 4.77 -4.62 7.81
CA ARG A 90 4.30 -3.73 8.89
C ARG A 90 4.31 -2.26 8.49
N ALA A 91 5.29 -1.84 7.69
CA ALA A 91 5.36 -0.48 7.16
C ALA A 91 4.19 -0.17 6.21
N ALA A 92 3.76 -1.14 5.39
CA ALA A 92 2.69 -0.99 4.41
C ALA A 92 1.26 -1.08 4.99
N THR A 93 1.08 -0.89 6.30
CA THR A 93 -0.24 -1.00 6.95
C THR A 93 -1.22 0.07 6.44
N SER A 94 -0.74 1.29 6.20
CA SER A 94 -1.51 2.39 5.61
C SER A 94 -2.06 2.01 4.24
N CYS A 95 -1.22 1.43 3.37
CA CYS A 95 -1.60 0.94 2.05
C CYS A 95 -2.67 -0.15 2.15
N ALA A 96 -2.52 -1.10 3.08
CA ALA A 96 -3.49 -2.17 3.28
C ALA A 96 -4.88 -1.63 3.69
N VAL A 97 -4.91 -0.61 4.56
CA VAL A 97 -6.17 0.07 4.95
C VAL A 97 -6.79 0.79 3.76
N ALA A 98 -6.01 1.57 3.04
CA ALA A 98 -6.49 2.34 1.89
C ALA A 98 -7.02 1.44 0.76
N GLU A 99 -6.34 0.33 0.50
CA GLU A 99 -6.79 -0.68 -0.46
C GLU A 99 -8.14 -1.28 -0.02
N ALA A 100 -8.24 -1.73 1.24
CA ALA A 100 -9.46 -2.35 1.74
C ALA A 100 -10.67 -1.38 1.66
N GLN A 101 -10.48 -0.12 2.03
CA GLN A 101 -11.51 0.91 1.90
C GLN A 101 -11.95 1.12 0.45
N SER A 102 -11.00 1.11 -0.49
CA SER A 102 -11.29 1.27 -1.92
C SER A 102 -12.09 0.10 -2.46
N VAL A 103 -11.76 -1.14 -2.07
CA VAL A 103 -12.49 -2.35 -2.46
C VAL A 103 -13.91 -2.36 -1.90
N ILE A 104 -14.09 -1.99 -0.61
CA ILE A 104 -15.42 -1.88 0.01
C ILE A 104 -16.28 -0.88 -0.77
N LYS A 105 -15.75 0.33 -1.02
CA LYS A 105 -16.46 1.37 -1.76
C LYS A 105 -16.83 0.93 -3.17
N LEU A 106 -15.94 0.20 -3.85
CA LEU A 106 -16.20 -0.34 -5.17
C LEU A 106 -17.32 -1.37 -5.14
N GLY A 107 -17.29 -2.30 -4.18
CA GLY A 107 -18.34 -3.29 -3.96
C GLY A 107 -19.70 -2.64 -3.72
N GLU A 108 -19.77 -1.68 -2.80
CA GLU A 108 -20.99 -0.92 -2.54
C GLU A 108 -21.52 -0.16 -3.77
N THR A 109 -20.64 0.28 -4.66
CA THR A 109 -21.02 0.99 -5.89
C THR A 109 -21.55 0.01 -6.95
N TRP A 110 -20.92 -1.17 -7.03
CA TRP A 110 -21.33 -2.25 -7.92
C TRP A 110 -22.71 -2.79 -7.56
N ASP A 111 -22.95 -3.06 -6.26
CA ASP A 111 -24.24 -3.55 -5.77
C ASP A 111 -25.39 -2.56 -6.00
N ARG A 112 -25.08 -1.26 -6.07
CA ARG A 112 -26.07 -0.20 -6.38
C ARG A 112 -26.42 -0.11 -7.87
N ASN A 113 -25.63 -0.68 -8.77
CA ASN A 113 -25.88 -0.65 -10.23
C ASN A 113 -25.61 -2.02 -10.87
N PRO A 114 -26.45 -3.04 -10.60
CA PRO A 114 -26.22 -4.41 -11.08
C PRO A 114 -26.43 -4.60 -12.59
N GLU A 115 -26.93 -3.60 -13.32
CA GLU A 115 -27.27 -3.70 -14.75
C GLU A 115 -26.20 -3.10 -15.71
N ARG A 116 -24.96 -2.93 -15.24
CA ARG A 116 -23.79 -2.70 -16.10
C ARG A 116 -22.93 -3.95 -16.18
#